data_AF-A0A968UFY9-F1
#
_entry.id   AF-A0A968UFY9-F1
#
_cell.length_a   1.000
_cell.length_b   1.000
_cell.length_c   1.000
_cell.angle_alpha   90.00
_cell.angle_beta   90.00
_cell.angle_gamma   90.00
#
_symmetry.space_group_name_H-M   'P 1'
#
loop_
_entity.id
_entity.type
_entity.pdbx_description
1 polymer ?
#
loop_
_entity_poly.entity_id
_entity_poly.type
_entity_poly.pdbx_seq_one_letter_code
_entity_poly.pdbx_strand_id
1 'polypeptide(L)'
;IRMIILSYCRQQQIKAYSFNSYTLKVKGKEGKEPDVAYSFGVDKEKPDLAVEVNLTSGSIDDLTKYQYLKIAEVWLWEGNRIRLFVYRDEGYLELTTSNYLPSLKSDRITEIVNNCFGESVLEVEKYFA
;
A
#
# COMPACT_ATOMS: atom_id res chain seq x y z
N ILE A 1 -7.05 4.75 -3.06
CA ILE A 1 -5.77 3.98 -3.20
C ILE A 1 -5.96 2.67 -3.97
N ARG A 2 -6.84 1.75 -3.55
CA ARG A 2 -7.08 0.46 -4.24
C ARG A 2 -7.25 0.59 -5.76
N MET A 3 -8.09 1.52 -6.22
CA MET A 3 -8.32 1.75 -7.65
C MET A 3 -7.05 2.17 -8.42
N ILE A 4 -6.15 2.96 -7.80
CA ILE A 4 -4.87 3.35 -8.43
C ILE A 4 -4.01 2.10 -8.68
N ILE A 5 -3.86 1.26 -7.65
CA ILE A 5 -3.07 0.03 -7.71
C ILE A 5 -3.64 -0.92 -8.76
N LEU A 6 -4.94 -1.20 -8.72
CA LEU A 6 -5.58 -2.14 -9.64
C LEU A 6 -5.59 -1.63 -11.08
N SER A 7 -5.78 -0.32 -11.28
CA SER A 7 -5.73 0.27 -12.62
C SER A 7 -4.34 0.21 -13.22
N TYR A 8 -3.30 0.50 -12.42
CA TYR A 8 -1.92 0.32 -12.84
C TYR A 8 -1.65 -1.15 -13.21
N CYS A 9 -2.03 -2.10 -12.34
CA CYS A 9 -1.83 -3.52 -12.59
C CYS A 9 -2.54 -3.97 -13.88
N ARG A 10 -3.76 -3.50 -14.12
CA ARG A 10 -4.51 -3.75 -15.36
C ARG A 10 -3.77 -3.22 -16.59
N GLN A 11 -3.29 -1.98 -16.55
CA GLN A 11 -2.57 -1.34 -17.66
C GLN A 11 -1.24 -2.05 -17.97
N GLN A 12 -0.52 -2.48 -16.93
CA GLN A 12 0.78 -3.17 -17.06
C GLN A 12 0.67 -4.69 -17.17
N GLN A 13 -0.55 -5.24 -17.21
CA GLN A 13 -0.82 -6.69 -17.22
C GLN A 13 -0.18 -7.46 -16.05
N ILE A 14 -0.09 -6.81 -14.88
CA ILE A 14 0.40 -7.42 -13.64
C ILE A 14 -0.78 -8.09 -12.92
N LYS A 15 -0.63 -9.38 -12.60
CA LYS A 15 -1.61 -10.09 -11.75
C LYS A 15 -1.48 -9.60 -10.32
N ALA A 16 -2.56 -9.13 -9.72
CA ALA A 16 -2.61 -8.73 -8.31
C ALA A 16 -3.51 -9.69 -7.53
N TYR A 17 -3.00 -10.26 -6.44
CA TYR A 17 -3.74 -11.16 -5.56
C TYR A 17 -3.97 -10.45 -4.22
N SER A 18 -5.25 -10.25 -3.85
CA SER A 18 -5.61 -9.49 -2.66
C SER A 18 -5.53 -10.34 -1.40
N PHE A 19 -5.06 -9.73 -0.31
CA PHE A 19 -5.15 -10.29 1.03
C PHE A 19 -6.42 -9.73 1.68
N ASN A 20 -7.51 -10.50 1.61
CA ASN A 20 -8.85 -10.10 2.06
C ASN A 20 -8.97 -10.21 3.60
N SER A 21 -8.47 -9.22 4.34
CA SER A 21 -8.55 -9.17 5.81
C SER A 21 -7.81 -10.29 6.55
N TYR A 22 -6.76 -10.82 5.93
CA TYR A 22 -5.93 -11.82 6.60
C TYR A 22 -4.96 -11.12 7.55
N THR A 23 -5.09 -11.38 8.86
CA THR A 23 -4.12 -10.90 9.85
C THR A 23 -2.76 -11.56 9.62
N LEU A 24 -1.76 -10.78 9.24
CA LEU A 24 -0.37 -11.22 9.10
C LEU A 24 0.25 -11.45 10.48
N LYS A 25 0.90 -12.60 10.71
CA LYS A 25 1.43 -12.96 12.03
C LYS A 25 2.87 -13.46 11.94
N VAL A 26 3.66 -13.14 12.97
CA VAL A 26 4.94 -13.79 13.27
C VAL A 26 4.84 -14.38 14.68
N LYS A 27 5.39 -15.58 14.88
CA LYS A 27 5.39 -16.25 16.20
C LYS A 27 6.02 -15.33 17.25
N GLY A 28 5.28 -15.06 18.33
CA GLY A 28 5.75 -14.23 19.45
C GLY A 28 5.64 -12.71 19.23
N LYS A 29 4.97 -12.25 18.16
CA LYS A 29 4.64 -10.84 17.90
C LYS A 29 3.14 -10.70 17.66
N GLU A 30 2.60 -9.51 17.94
CA GLU A 30 1.21 -9.21 17.58
C GLU A 30 1.02 -9.25 16.06
N GLY A 31 -0.14 -9.75 15.63
CA GLY A 31 -0.52 -9.74 14.22
C GLY A 31 -0.93 -8.34 13.76
N LYS A 32 -0.81 -8.08 12.46
CA LYS A 32 -1.29 -6.85 11.83
C LYS A 32 -2.09 -7.17 10.57
N GLU A 33 -3.24 -6.51 10.45
CA GLU A 33 -4.07 -6.55 9.25
C GLU A 33 -3.91 -5.21 8.52
N PRO A 34 -3.45 -5.21 7.26
CA PRO A 34 -3.41 -4.01 6.43
C PRO A 34 -4.80 -3.62 5.93
N ASP A 35 -5.07 -2.31 5.80
CA ASP A 35 -6.28 -1.81 5.11
C ASP A 35 -6.36 -2.29 3.65
N VAL A 36 -5.21 -2.33 2.97
CA VAL A 36 -5.08 -2.89 1.62
C VAL A 36 -3.77 -3.66 1.51
N ALA A 37 -3.81 -4.87 0.95
CA ALA A 37 -2.59 -5.61 0.67
C ALA A 37 -2.69 -6.48 -0.58
N TYR A 38 -1.56 -6.57 -1.29
CA TYR A 38 -1.42 -7.32 -2.54
C TYR A 38 -0.08 -8.04 -2.64
N SER A 39 -0.09 -9.23 -3.23
CA SER A 39 1.07 -9.81 -3.91
C SER A 39 0.93 -9.65 -5.42
N PHE A 40 2.06 -9.49 -6.11
CA PHE A 40 2.10 -9.24 -7.54
C PHE A 40 2.74 -10.40 -8.30
N GLY A 41 2.20 -10.69 -9.48
CA GLY A 41 2.63 -11.75 -10.40
C GLY A 41 2.16 -13.15 -9.98
N VAL A 42 2.35 -13.51 -8.72
CA VAL A 42 1.98 -14.80 -8.13
C VAL A 42 1.30 -14.61 -6.77
N ASP A 43 0.42 -15.54 -6.40
CA ASP A 43 -0.14 -15.61 -5.06
C ASP A 43 0.94 -16.05 -4.06
N LYS A 44 0.99 -15.43 -2.89
CA LYS A 44 2.08 -15.57 -1.91
C LYS A 44 1.51 -15.70 -0.51
N GLU A 45 2.30 -16.24 0.41
CA GLU A 45 1.91 -16.27 1.83
C GLU A 45 1.96 -14.88 2.50
N LYS A 46 2.70 -13.94 1.90
CA LYS A 46 2.84 -12.56 2.39
C LYS A 46 2.66 -11.58 1.23
N PRO A 47 2.06 -10.40 1.49
CA PRO A 47 1.95 -9.39 0.47
C PRO A 47 3.32 -8.79 0.14
N ASP A 48 3.46 -8.37 -1.12
CA ASP A 48 4.57 -7.52 -1.56
C ASP A 48 4.34 -6.07 -1.09
N LEU A 49 3.08 -5.63 -1.12
CA LEU A 49 2.64 -4.30 -0.75
C LEU A 49 1.55 -4.35 0.32
N ALA A 50 1.75 -3.62 1.41
CA ALA A 50 0.71 -3.25 2.37
C ALA A 50 0.43 -1.74 2.31
N VAL A 51 -0.79 -1.31 2.60
CA VAL A 51 -1.20 0.09 2.68
C VAL A 51 -1.95 0.31 3.99
N GLU A 52 -1.65 1.42 4.65
CA GLU A 52 -2.40 1.93 5.81
C GLU A 52 -2.97 3.32 5.52
N VAL A 53 -4.21 3.54 5.96
CA VAL A 53 -4.92 4.81 5.87
C VAL A 53 -5.07 5.36 7.29
N ASN A 54 -4.05 6.11 7.71
CA ASN A 54 -3.98 6.65 9.06
C ASN A 54 -4.67 8.03 9.15
N LEU A 55 -5.91 8.02 9.64
CA LEU A 55 -6.69 9.23 9.92
C LEU A 55 -6.27 9.91 11.24
N THR A 56 -5.64 9.18 12.15
CA THR A 56 -5.10 9.68 13.41
C THR A 56 -3.59 9.41 13.47
N SER A 57 -2.85 10.21 14.22
CA SER A 57 -1.38 10.10 14.31
C SER A 57 -0.96 8.77 14.94
N GLY A 58 -0.44 7.82 14.14
CA GLY A 58 -0.06 6.46 14.58
C GLY A 58 0.96 5.71 13.69
N SER A 59 1.53 6.35 12.67
CA SER A 59 2.33 5.71 11.60
C SER A 59 3.60 4.97 12.02
N ILE A 60 4.24 5.36 13.13
CA ILE A 60 5.50 4.74 13.59
C ILE A 60 5.29 3.32 14.12
N ASP A 61 4.14 3.05 14.76
CA ASP A 61 3.82 1.72 15.29
C ASP A 61 3.57 0.72 14.14
N ASP A 62 2.97 1.19 13.05
CA ASP A 62 2.69 0.37 11.87
C ASP A 62 3.95 -0.09 11.15
N LEU A 63 4.90 0.81 10.90
CA LEU A 63 6.19 0.44 10.27
C LEU A 63 6.97 -0.56 11.12
N THR A 64 6.93 -0.40 12.44
CA THR A 64 7.60 -1.33 13.37
C THR A 64 6.99 -2.73 13.27
N LYS A 65 5.65 -2.84 13.23
CA LYS A 65 4.95 -4.12 13.03
C LYS A 65 5.27 -4.74 11.67
N TYR A 66 5.24 -3.94 10.61
CA TYR A 66 5.56 -4.43 9.26
C TYR A 66 7.01 -4.85 9.09
N GLN A 67 7.95 -4.24 9.82
CA GLN A 67 9.35 -4.62 9.84
C GLN A 67 9.52 -6.03 10.43
N TYR A 68 8.81 -6.37 11.51
CA TYR A 68 8.81 -7.74 12.03
C TYR A 68 8.20 -8.74 11.04
N LEU A 69 7.16 -8.33 10.30
CA LEU A 69 6.51 -9.14 9.29
C LEU A 69 7.34 -9.29 8.00
N LYS A 70 8.34 -8.41 7.82
CA LYS A 70 9.21 -8.30 6.64
C LYS A 70 8.40 -8.05 5.36
N ILE A 71 7.43 -7.13 5.41
CA ILE A 71 6.68 -6.72 4.23
C ILE A 71 7.55 -5.83 3.35
N ALA A 72 7.68 -6.18 2.08
CA ALA A 72 8.68 -5.58 1.21
C ALA A 72 8.42 -4.09 0.93
N GLU A 73 7.18 -3.69 0.74
CA GLU A 73 6.77 -2.30 0.54
C GLU A 73 5.53 -1.96 1.39
N VAL A 74 5.54 -0.79 2.03
CA VAL A 74 4.43 -0.27 2.83
C VAL A 74 4.10 1.15 2.39
N TRP A 75 2.85 1.43 2.07
CA TRP A 75 2.38 2.79 1.81
C TRP A 75 1.59 3.30 3.00
N LEU A 76 1.91 4.49 3.47
CA LEU A 76 1.15 5.15 4.53
C LEU A 76 0.47 6.38 3.93
N TRP A 77 -0.84 6.45 4.03
CA TRP A 77 -1.56 7.71 3.85
C TRP A 77 -1.76 8.35 5.22
N GLU A 78 -1.08 9.46 5.48
CA GLU A 78 -1.19 10.22 6.72
C GLU A 78 -1.08 11.72 6.42
N GLY A 79 -1.85 12.55 7.12
CA GLY A 79 -1.78 14.01 6.94
C GLY A 79 -1.97 14.47 5.48
N ASN A 80 -2.90 13.86 4.76
CA ASN A 80 -3.17 14.11 3.33
C ASN A 80 -1.97 13.86 2.41
N ARG A 81 -1.03 12.98 2.79
CA ARG A 81 0.13 12.60 1.99
C ARG A 81 0.32 11.09 1.97
N ILE A 82 0.63 10.57 0.79
CA ILE A 82 1.15 9.21 0.62
C ILE A 82 2.65 9.23 0.84
N ARG A 83 3.14 8.35 1.71
CA ARG A 83 4.56 8.05 1.91
C ARG A 83 4.79 6.58 1.56
N LEU A 84 5.85 6.29 0.81
CA LEU A 84 6.17 4.94 0.36
C LEU A 84 7.41 4.48 1.11
N PHE A 85 7.37 3.30 1.70
CA PHE A 85 8.47 2.74 2.45
C PHE A 85 8.84 1.39 1.87
N VAL A 86 10.14 1.16 1.69
CA VAL A 86 10.64 -0.13 1.23
C VAL A 86 11.53 -0.76 2.29
N TYR A 87 11.32 -2.03 2.57
CA TYR A 87 12.16 -2.76 3.52
C TYR A 87 13.51 -3.06 2.88
N ARG A 88 14.57 -2.72 3.59
CA ARG A 88 15.98 -3.04 3.31
C ARG A 88 16.59 -3.67 4.57
N ASP A 89 17.87 -3.97 4.54
CA ASP A 89 18.55 -4.79 5.54
C ASP A 89 18.21 -4.41 7.00
N GLU A 90 18.30 -3.12 7.35
CA GLU A 90 18.13 -2.66 8.74
C GLU A 90 16.76 -2.02 9.04
N GLY A 91 15.89 -1.83 8.03
CA GLY A 91 14.60 -1.17 8.24
C GLY A 91 13.97 -0.61 6.98
N TYR A 92 12.96 0.23 7.19
CA TYR A 92 12.25 0.92 6.11
C TYR A 92 12.98 2.18 5.68
N LEU A 93 13.14 2.33 4.36
CA LEU A 93 13.58 3.57 3.72
C LEU A 93 12.42 4.19 2.95
N GLU A 94 12.24 5.49 3.11
CA GLU A 94 11.22 6.24 2.35
C GLU A 94 11.66 6.43 0.89
N LEU A 95 10.75 6.15 -0.05
CA LEU A 95 10.93 6.31 -1.48
C LEU A 95 9.90 7.30 -2.05
N THR A 96 10.27 7.92 -3.16
CA THR A 96 9.36 8.78 -3.94
C THR A 96 8.60 8.03 -5.03
N THR A 97 9.05 6.83 -5.41
CA THR A 97 8.43 5.97 -6.43
C THR A 97 8.31 4.56 -5.89
N SER A 98 7.20 3.88 -6.21
CA SER A 98 6.97 2.50 -5.76
C SER A 98 8.01 1.53 -6.30
N ASN A 99 8.37 0.55 -5.46
CA ASN A 99 9.31 -0.51 -5.79
C ASN A 99 8.64 -1.59 -6.65
N TYR A 100 7.39 -1.95 -6.34
CA TYR A 100 6.64 -2.98 -7.07
C TYR A 100 5.77 -2.44 -8.22
N LEU A 101 5.42 -1.16 -8.20
CA LEU A 101 4.59 -0.51 -9.22
C LEU A 101 5.35 0.68 -9.84
N PRO A 102 6.40 0.45 -10.64
CA PRO A 102 7.25 1.50 -11.20
C PRO A 102 6.43 2.57 -11.93
N SER A 103 6.77 3.85 -11.76
CA SER A 103 6.01 5.03 -12.25
C SER A 103 4.88 5.52 -11.35
N LEU A 104 4.45 4.76 -10.33
CA LEU A 104 3.58 5.31 -9.30
C LEU A 104 4.42 6.10 -8.28
N LYS A 105 4.35 7.42 -8.39
CA LYS A 105 5.06 8.36 -7.50
C LYS A 105 4.19 8.82 -6.34
N SER A 106 4.78 9.01 -5.17
CA SER A 106 4.07 9.39 -3.94
C SER A 106 3.25 10.68 -4.08
N ASP A 107 3.81 11.69 -4.76
CA ASP A 107 3.14 12.96 -5.06
C ASP A 107 1.92 12.79 -5.96
N ARG A 108 2.04 11.99 -7.02
CA ARG A 108 0.93 11.71 -7.96
C ARG A 108 -0.17 10.90 -7.30
N ILE A 109 0.18 9.89 -6.49
CA ILE A 109 -0.81 9.12 -5.73
C ILE A 109 -1.51 10.04 -4.74
N THR A 110 -0.76 10.91 -4.05
CA THR A 110 -1.32 11.91 -3.12
C THR A 110 -2.33 12.83 -3.81
N GLU A 111 -1.96 13.41 -4.94
CA GLU A 111 -2.84 14.29 -5.74
C GLU A 111 -4.16 13.59 -6.09
N ILE A 112 -4.08 12.38 -6.66
CA ILE A 112 -5.26 11.63 -7.08
C ILE A 112 -6.13 11.29 -5.87
N VAL A 113 -5.53 10.76 -4.79
CA VAL A 113 -6.28 10.41 -3.57
C VAL A 113 -6.97 11.63 -2.98
N ASN A 114 -6.28 12.77 -2.91
CA ASN A 114 -6.82 13.99 -2.33
C ASN A 114 -7.97 14.57 -3.18
N ASN A 115 -7.89 14.47 -4.51
CA ASN A 115 -8.94 14.91 -5.42
C ASN A 115 -10.15 13.95 -5.49
N CYS A 116 -10.05 12.77 -4.89
CA CYS A 116 -11.12 11.77 -4.86
C CYS A 116 -11.86 11.71 -3.51
N PHE A 117 -11.48 12.52 -2.51
CA PHE A 117 -12.19 12.53 -1.23
C PHE A 117 -13.60 13.09 -1.38
N GLY A 118 -14.59 12.34 -0.89
CA GLY A 118 -16.00 12.73 -0.97
C GLY A 118 -16.69 12.37 -2.30
N GLU A 119 -15.92 11.94 -3.30
CA GLU A 119 -16.44 11.47 -4.59
C GLU A 119 -16.98 10.04 -4.48
N SER A 120 -18.01 9.72 -5.25
CA SER A 120 -18.53 8.36 -5.34
C SER A 120 -17.55 7.45 -6.11
N VAL A 121 -17.69 6.13 -5.92
CA VAL A 121 -16.85 5.15 -6.65
C VAL A 121 -16.93 5.35 -8.17
N LEU A 122 -18.13 5.62 -8.70
CA LEU A 122 -18.35 5.85 -10.14
C LEU A 122 -17.65 7.12 -10.65
N GLU A 123 -17.52 8.15 -9.83
CA GLU A 123 -16.79 9.37 -10.18
C GLU A 123 -15.29 9.12 -10.18
N VAL A 124 -14.79 8.40 -9.18
CA VAL A 124 -13.37 8.05 -9.09
C VAL A 124 -12.94 7.12 -10.23
N GLU A 125 -13.78 6.18 -10.65
CA GLU A 125 -13.47 5.28 -11.78
C GLU A 125 -13.17 6.03 -13.09
N LYS A 126 -13.76 7.22 -13.30
CA LYS A 126 -13.50 8.05 -14.50
C LYS A 126 -12.06 8.54 -14.61
N TYR A 127 -11.31 8.61 -13.50
CA TYR A 127 -9.89 8.96 -13.50
C TYR A 127 -9.00 7.85 -14.08
N PHE A 128 -9.53 6.63 -14.20
CA PHE A 128 -8.78 5.44 -14.60
C PHE A 128 -9.38 4.71 -15.81
N ALA A 129 -10.43 5.28 -16.41
CA ALA A 129 -11.09 4.77 -17.62
C ALA A 129 -10.21 4.95 -18.87
#